data_AF-C3ZET4-F1
#
_entry.id   AF-C3ZET4-F1
#
_cell.length_a   1.000
_cell.length_b   1.000
_cell.length_c   1.000
_cell.angle_alpha   90.00
_cell.angle_beta   90.00
_cell.angle_gamma   90.00
#
_symmetry.space_group_name_H-M   'P 1'
#
loop_
_entity.id
_entity.type
_entity.pdbx_description
1 polymer ?
#
loop_
_entity_poly.entity_id
_entity_poly.type
_entity_poly.pdbx_seq_one_letter_code
_entity_poly.pdbx_strand_id
1 'polypeptide(L)'
;MAHMSLNSYLQQVDRSINNCDGSVLADLLSFRHPHIANTRLQIEHPEQHCEQFFEQPWDELLAAHIRCIWAVGNHDFVEAYGCQTVVVQSLIKAIQSHKDDNWALPVMYTVALDLRLFALSADVQLVRKGKGKPGETLEKAADVLMGCFRVCASDSRSDLDVSKKWGMLNIVNQLFKIYFKINKHHLCKPLIRAIDSSNLKDDFTKAQLVTYRYYVGRKAMFDGEFKQAEEYLTYAFDHCHRACRKNKRFILIYLLPVKMLLGHMPSVELLQKYDLTQFADVAKAVSTGNLLQLNDAMARHEAFFIRCGIFLILEKLKIITYRNLFKKVYLLLNTHQLPLDAFVVALRTMGVSTVKSFNFECFKSMESCNFLFLFSEIESLDA
;
A
#
# COMPACT_ATOMS: atom_id res chain seq x y z
N MET A 1 21.05 5.41 28.47
CA MET A 1 20.48 4.16 27.92
C MET A 1 21.53 3.16 27.42
N ALA A 2 22.69 3.59 26.88
CA ALA A 2 23.73 2.69 26.35
C ALA A 2 24.48 1.80 27.39
N HIS A 3 24.24 1.98 28.69
CA HIS A 3 24.91 1.23 29.77
C HIS A 3 23.95 0.49 30.71
N MET A 4 22.67 0.34 30.32
CA MET A 4 21.68 -0.36 31.14
C MET A 4 22.07 -1.84 31.31
N SER A 5 22.09 -2.35 32.54
CA SER A 5 22.24 -3.80 32.79
C SER A 5 20.97 -4.56 32.39
N LEU A 6 21.07 -5.86 32.10
CA LEU A 6 19.91 -6.72 31.84
C LEU A 6 18.85 -6.60 32.96
N ASN A 7 19.23 -6.73 34.23
CA ASN A 7 18.28 -6.66 35.35
C ASN A 7 17.55 -5.31 35.41
N SER A 8 18.25 -4.20 35.20
CA SER A 8 17.62 -2.87 35.13
C SER A 8 16.66 -2.73 33.93
N TYR A 9 16.94 -3.39 32.81
CA TYR A 9 16.04 -3.42 31.66
C TYR A 9 14.77 -4.23 31.99
N LEU A 10 14.93 -5.45 32.51
CA LEU A 10 13.82 -6.31 32.91
C LEU A 10 12.95 -5.64 33.98
N GLN A 11 13.54 -4.95 34.97
CA GLN A 11 12.79 -4.19 35.97
C GLN A 11 11.98 -3.02 35.37
N GLN A 12 12.47 -2.36 34.32
CA GLN A 12 11.70 -1.31 33.65
C GLN A 12 10.53 -1.92 32.89
N VAL A 13 10.76 -3.03 32.19
CA VAL A 13 9.72 -3.77 31.49
C VAL A 13 8.62 -4.26 32.44
N ASP A 14 9.01 -4.88 33.56
CA ASP A 14 8.08 -5.34 34.60
C ASP A 14 7.22 -4.19 35.14
N ARG A 15 7.84 -3.05 35.47
CA ARG A 15 7.09 -1.85 35.88
C ARG A 15 6.12 -1.37 34.81
N SER A 16 6.50 -1.38 33.54
CA SER A 16 5.62 -0.97 32.45
C SER A 16 4.45 -1.93 32.26
N ILE A 17 4.65 -3.24 32.43
CA ILE A 17 3.58 -4.24 32.37
C ILE A 17 2.63 -4.06 33.56
N ASN A 18 3.16 -3.97 34.78
CA ASN A 18 2.36 -3.83 36.01
C ASN A 18 1.57 -2.51 36.07
N ASN A 19 2.09 -1.45 35.47
CA ASN A 19 1.41 -0.15 35.38
C ASN A 19 0.53 -0.01 34.12
N CYS A 20 0.43 -1.04 33.26
CA CYS A 20 -0.24 -0.97 31.97
C CYS A 20 0.25 0.19 31.08
N ASP A 21 1.53 0.56 31.15
CA ASP A 21 2.12 1.61 30.32
C ASP A 21 2.60 1.04 28.99
N GLY A 22 1.68 0.94 28.03
CA GLY A 22 1.97 0.41 26.71
C GLY A 22 2.88 1.29 25.87
N SER A 23 2.98 2.60 26.16
CA SER A 23 3.85 3.51 25.40
C SER A 23 5.31 3.25 25.73
N VAL A 24 5.63 3.19 27.03
CA VAL A 24 7.00 2.88 27.49
C VAL A 24 7.37 1.45 27.12
N LEU A 25 6.45 0.48 27.28
CA LEU A 25 6.72 -0.90 26.88
C LEU A 25 6.96 -1.03 25.38
N ALA A 26 6.25 -0.26 24.55
CA ALA A 26 6.49 -0.22 23.11
C ALA A 26 7.90 0.28 22.78
N ASP A 27 8.38 1.32 23.45
CA ASP A 27 9.74 1.82 23.28
C ASP A 27 10.79 0.80 23.72
N LEU A 28 10.56 0.12 24.85
CA LEU A 28 11.44 -0.93 25.37
C LEU A 28 11.48 -2.17 24.47
N LEU A 29 10.44 -2.43 23.68
CA LEU A 29 10.40 -3.54 22.72
C LEU A 29 10.70 -3.11 21.28
N SER A 30 10.96 -1.83 21.03
CA SER A 30 11.18 -1.31 19.68
C SER A 30 12.61 -1.51 19.22
N PHE A 31 12.78 -2.08 18.01
CA PHE A 31 14.07 -2.13 17.34
C PHE A 31 14.61 -0.77 16.86
N ARG A 32 13.85 0.31 17.10
CA ARG A 32 14.26 1.69 16.78
C ARG A 32 14.76 2.44 18.01
N HIS A 33 14.60 1.87 19.20
CA HIS A 33 15.03 2.51 20.43
C HIS A 33 16.55 2.33 20.64
N PRO A 34 17.25 3.28 21.26
CA PRO A 34 18.71 3.20 21.47
C PRO A 34 19.21 1.99 22.28
N HIS A 35 18.32 1.27 22.97
CA HIS A 35 18.70 0.13 23.82
C HIS A 35 19.22 -1.07 22.99
N ILE A 36 18.82 -1.17 21.72
CA ILE A 36 19.21 -2.25 20.80
C ILE A 36 20.72 -2.28 20.56
N ALA A 37 21.40 -1.14 20.67
CA ALA A 37 22.85 -1.03 20.53
C ALA A 37 23.63 -1.51 21.77
N ASN A 38 22.93 -1.84 22.87
CA ASN A 38 23.57 -2.27 24.11
C ASN A 38 23.99 -3.74 24.01
N THR A 39 25.29 -4.00 23.97
CA THR A 39 25.86 -5.35 23.90
C THR A 39 25.49 -6.23 25.10
N ARG A 40 25.14 -5.64 26.25
CA ARG A 40 24.67 -6.39 27.43
C ARG A 40 23.28 -7.00 27.26
N LEU A 41 22.52 -6.57 26.26
CA LEU A 41 21.22 -7.15 25.90
C LEU A 41 21.33 -8.11 24.70
N GLN A 42 22.52 -8.33 24.15
CA GLN A 42 22.74 -9.29 23.07
C GLN A 42 23.07 -10.66 23.66
N ILE A 43 22.05 -11.35 24.17
CA ILE A 43 22.18 -12.66 24.83
C ILE A 43 21.54 -13.73 23.95
N GLU A 44 22.29 -14.80 23.65
CA GLU A 44 21.83 -15.92 22.80
C GLU A 44 20.77 -16.80 23.49
N HIS A 45 20.94 -17.04 24.80
CA HIS A 45 20.06 -17.88 25.61
C HIS A 45 19.52 -17.12 26.84
N PRO A 46 18.57 -16.19 26.65
CA PRO A 46 18.03 -15.37 27.73
C PRO A 46 16.90 -16.04 28.55
N GLU A 47 16.47 -17.25 28.19
CA GLU A 47 15.25 -17.92 28.69
C GLU A 47 15.22 -18.00 30.22
N GLN A 48 16.27 -18.56 30.83
CA GLN A 48 16.35 -18.72 32.30
C GLN A 48 16.29 -17.39 33.05
N HIS A 49 16.82 -16.30 32.48
CA HIS A 49 16.78 -14.98 33.12
C HIS A 49 15.39 -14.38 33.05
N CYS A 50 14.67 -14.57 31.94
CA CYS A 50 13.30 -14.08 31.79
C CYS A 50 12.31 -14.88 32.64
N GLU A 51 12.44 -16.20 32.71
CA GLU A 51 11.60 -17.09 33.53
C GLU A 51 11.67 -16.76 35.04
N GLN A 52 12.80 -16.20 35.50
CA GLN A 52 12.96 -15.76 36.90
C GLN A 52 12.21 -14.45 37.21
N PHE A 53 11.90 -13.64 36.19
CA PHE A 53 11.30 -12.30 36.35
C PHE A 53 9.84 -12.25 35.93
N PHE A 54 9.40 -13.09 35.00
CA PHE A 54 8.09 -12.99 34.37
C PHE A 54 7.39 -14.35 34.31
N GLU A 55 6.06 -14.31 34.29
CA GLU A 55 5.22 -15.48 34.02
C GLU A 55 4.80 -15.56 32.54
N GLN A 56 4.35 -16.73 32.11
CA GLN A 56 3.80 -16.90 30.77
C GLN A 56 2.58 -16.01 30.52
N PRO A 57 2.48 -15.35 29.35
CA PRO A 57 3.35 -15.47 28.17
C PRO A 57 4.46 -14.40 28.05
N TRP A 58 4.72 -13.61 29.10
CA TRP A 58 5.66 -12.48 29.05
C TRP A 58 7.13 -12.90 29.12
N ASP A 59 7.44 -13.98 29.82
CA ASP A 59 8.76 -14.63 29.85
C ASP A 59 9.25 -15.02 28.44
N GLU A 60 8.42 -15.76 27.69
CA GLU A 60 8.66 -16.23 26.32
C GLU A 60 8.84 -15.03 25.38
N LEU A 61 7.98 -14.01 25.52
CA LEU A 61 8.04 -12.79 24.72
C LEU A 61 9.38 -12.08 24.91
N LEU A 62 9.81 -11.86 26.16
CA LEU A 62 11.02 -11.10 26.45
C LEU A 62 12.29 -11.88 26.16
N ALA A 63 12.30 -13.19 26.41
CA ALA A 63 13.39 -14.06 25.99
C ALA A 63 13.57 -14.01 24.46
N ALA A 64 12.48 -14.16 23.70
CA ALA A 64 12.52 -14.04 22.26
C ALA A 64 12.97 -12.64 21.79
N HIS A 65 12.53 -11.57 22.45
CA HIS A 65 12.96 -10.21 22.10
C HIS A 65 14.47 -10.01 22.32
N ILE A 66 15.02 -10.43 23.46
CA ILE A 66 16.45 -10.31 23.76
C ILE A 66 17.30 -11.14 22.80
N ARG A 67 16.88 -12.37 22.50
CA ARG A 67 17.51 -13.22 21.49
C ARG A 67 17.45 -12.59 20.09
N CYS A 68 16.36 -11.89 19.77
CA CYS A 68 16.25 -11.12 18.54
C CYS A 68 17.29 -9.99 18.47
N ILE A 69 17.55 -9.28 19.59
CA ILE A 69 18.62 -8.26 19.66
C ILE A 69 20.00 -8.88 19.35
N TRP A 70 20.29 -10.05 19.93
CA TRP A 70 21.52 -10.80 19.62
C TRP A 70 21.61 -11.21 18.13
N ALA A 71 20.54 -11.77 17.57
CA ALA A 71 20.49 -12.19 16.17
C ALA A 71 20.70 -11.01 15.20
N VAL A 72 20.08 -9.85 15.50
CA VAL A 72 20.28 -8.61 14.74
C VAL A 72 21.74 -8.12 14.86
N GLY A 73 22.33 -8.19 16.05
CA GLY A 73 23.74 -7.86 16.28
C GLY A 73 24.70 -8.71 15.45
N ASN A 74 24.33 -9.97 15.18
CA ASN A 74 25.10 -10.91 14.35
C ASN A 74 24.73 -10.90 12.86
N HIS A 75 23.85 -9.99 12.42
CA HIS A 75 23.32 -9.93 11.05
C HIS A 75 22.61 -11.23 10.58
N ASP A 76 22.06 -12.01 11.52
CA ASP A 76 21.17 -13.13 11.22
C ASP A 76 19.71 -12.69 11.23
N PHE A 77 19.23 -12.20 10.09
CA PHE A 77 17.85 -11.74 9.97
C PHE A 77 16.86 -12.89 9.89
N VAL A 78 17.30 -14.10 9.56
CA VAL A 78 16.42 -15.29 9.56
C VAL A 78 16.09 -15.67 10.98
N GLU A 79 17.09 -15.71 11.86
CA GLU A 79 16.89 -15.94 13.29
C GLU A 79 16.11 -14.78 13.94
N ALA A 80 16.45 -13.52 13.61
CA ALA A 80 15.71 -12.36 14.12
C ALA A 80 14.23 -12.41 13.73
N TYR A 81 13.91 -12.81 12.50
CA TYR A 81 12.53 -13.03 12.07
C TYR A 81 11.83 -14.15 12.87
N GLY A 82 12.53 -15.27 13.12
CA GLY A 82 12.02 -16.36 13.94
C GLY A 82 11.70 -15.92 15.36
N CYS A 83 12.64 -15.22 16.00
CA CYS A 83 12.46 -14.66 17.34
C CYS A 83 11.30 -13.65 17.37
N GLN A 84 11.24 -12.72 16.42
CA GLN A 84 10.16 -11.73 16.36
C GLN A 84 8.79 -12.38 16.09
N THR A 85 8.74 -13.52 15.40
CA THR A 85 7.50 -14.30 15.24
C THR A 85 6.99 -14.78 16.59
N VAL A 86 7.88 -15.31 17.44
CA VAL A 86 7.54 -15.73 18.82
C VAL A 86 7.05 -14.53 19.63
N VAL A 87 7.77 -13.38 19.59
CA VAL A 87 7.35 -12.14 20.27
C VAL A 87 5.90 -11.77 19.94
N VAL A 88 5.54 -11.77 18.66
CA VAL A 88 4.16 -11.41 18.24
C VAL A 88 3.15 -12.46 18.68
N GLN A 89 3.48 -13.75 18.60
CA GLN A 89 2.59 -14.83 19.04
C GLN A 89 2.34 -14.80 20.56
N SER A 90 3.38 -14.60 21.36
CA SER A 90 3.27 -14.47 22.82
C SER A 90 2.51 -13.20 23.21
N LEU A 91 2.70 -12.09 22.48
CA LEU A 91 1.90 -10.87 22.69
C LEU A 91 0.43 -11.09 22.38
N ILE A 92 0.10 -11.83 21.31
CA ILE A 92 -1.29 -12.19 21.00
C ILE A 92 -1.92 -12.93 22.17
N LYS A 93 -1.22 -13.91 22.77
CA LYS A 93 -1.68 -14.63 23.97
C LYS A 93 -1.89 -13.66 25.15
N ALA A 94 -0.94 -12.75 25.38
CA ALA A 94 -1.02 -11.76 26.47
C ALA A 94 -2.23 -10.82 26.32
N ILE A 95 -2.50 -10.33 25.10
CA ILE A 95 -3.62 -9.42 24.84
C ILE A 95 -4.96 -10.17 24.91
N GLN A 96 -4.97 -11.47 24.66
CA GLN A 96 -6.16 -12.32 24.80
C GLN A 96 -6.50 -12.62 26.27
N SER A 97 -5.50 -12.74 27.15
CA SER A 97 -5.74 -12.93 28.59
C SER A 97 -6.29 -11.67 29.26
N HIS A 98 -5.83 -10.48 28.86
CA HIS A 98 -6.35 -9.20 29.35
C HIS A 98 -7.55 -8.72 28.54
N LYS A 99 -8.76 -9.14 28.91
CA LYS A 99 -9.98 -8.87 28.13
C LYS A 99 -10.43 -7.41 28.16
N ASP A 100 -10.12 -6.68 29.23
CA ASP A 100 -10.84 -5.44 29.57
C ASP A 100 -10.16 -4.14 29.12
N ASP A 101 -8.96 -4.17 28.53
CA ASP A 101 -8.17 -2.96 28.22
C ASP A 101 -7.46 -3.02 26.84
N ASN A 102 -7.11 -1.87 26.28
CA ASN A 102 -6.34 -1.71 25.03
C ASN A 102 -4.92 -1.12 25.23
N TRP A 103 -4.46 -0.96 26.47
CA TRP A 103 -3.14 -0.39 26.78
C TRP A 103 -1.99 -1.00 25.96
N ALA A 104 -2.04 -2.29 25.61
CA ALA A 104 -1.01 -2.99 24.86
C ALA A 104 -1.01 -2.74 23.33
N LEU A 105 -1.94 -1.93 22.80
CA LEU A 105 -2.00 -1.60 21.37
C LEU A 105 -0.72 -0.94 20.82
N PRO A 106 -0.08 0.04 21.51
CA PRO A 106 1.17 0.62 21.04
C PRO A 106 2.30 -0.42 20.93
N VAL A 107 2.32 -1.40 21.84
CA VAL A 107 3.25 -2.54 21.79
C VAL A 107 2.98 -3.37 20.54
N MET A 108 1.71 -3.72 20.30
CA MET A 108 1.29 -4.46 19.11
C MET A 108 1.73 -3.76 17.81
N TYR A 109 1.59 -2.44 17.72
CA TYR A 109 1.99 -1.67 16.54
C TYR A 109 3.49 -1.76 16.28
N THR A 110 4.27 -1.71 17.34
CA THR A 110 5.73 -1.77 17.29
C THR A 110 6.20 -3.15 16.86
N VAL A 111 5.75 -4.20 17.55
CA VAL A 111 6.19 -5.56 17.22
C VAL A 111 5.72 -6.03 15.84
N ALA A 112 4.55 -5.56 15.38
CA ALA A 112 4.03 -5.85 14.05
C ALA A 112 4.83 -5.15 12.95
N LEU A 113 5.29 -3.91 13.20
CA LEU A 113 6.18 -3.20 12.31
C LEU A 113 7.51 -3.93 12.17
N ASP A 114 8.11 -4.31 13.30
CA ASP A 114 9.42 -4.96 13.33
C ASP A 114 9.36 -6.36 12.70
N LEU A 115 8.29 -7.13 12.94
CA LEU A 115 8.06 -8.42 12.28
C LEU A 115 8.08 -8.27 10.75
N ARG A 116 7.39 -7.26 10.20
CA ARG A 116 7.37 -7.01 8.75
C ARG A 116 8.76 -6.63 8.22
N LEU A 117 9.53 -5.84 8.96
CA LEU A 117 10.88 -5.39 8.54
C LEU A 117 11.89 -6.54 8.60
N PHE A 118 11.83 -7.39 9.62
CA PHE A 118 12.66 -8.60 9.70
C PHE A 118 12.26 -9.64 8.68
N ALA A 119 10.97 -9.86 8.44
CA ALA A 119 10.50 -10.74 7.37
C ALA A 119 11.04 -10.29 6.00
N LEU A 120 11.06 -8.99 5.72
CA LEU A 120 11.65 -8.46 4.48
C LEU A 120 13.17 -8.72 4.40
N SER A 121 13.89 -8.53 5.50
CA SER A 121 15.35 -8.71 5.55
C SER A 121 15.74 -10.19 5.46
N ALA A 122 15.01 -11.06 6.15
CA ALA A 122 15.14 -12.51 6.10
C ALA A 122 14.85 -13.05 4.70
N ASP A 123 13.79 -12.58 4.04
CA ASP A 123 13.43 -12.96 2.67
C ASP A 123 14.59 -12.67 1.70
N VAL A 124 15.16 -11.46 1.79
CA VAL A 124 16.34 -11.06 1.00
C VAL A 124 17.55 -11.95 1.31
N GLN A 125 17.80 -12.26 2.58
CA GLN A 125 18.94 -13.10 3.00
C GLN A 125 18.80 -14.55 2.51
N LEU A 126 17.60 -15.14 2.61
CA LEU A 126 17.31 -16.49 2.15
C LEU A 126 17.41 -16.61 0.63
N VAL A 127 16.85 -15.65 -0.11
CA VAL A 127 16.95 -15.61 -1.58
C VAL A 127 18.41 -15.50 -2.02
N ARG A 128 19.21 -14.63 -1.38
CA ARG A 128 20.65 -14.51 -1.66
C ARG A 128 21.43 -15.80 -1.39
N LYS A 129 21.03 -16.57 -0.37
CA LYS A 129 21.64 -17.87 -0.03
C LYS A 129 21.08 -19.03 -0.88
N GLY A 130 20.15 -18.78 -1.80
CA GLY A 130 19.50 -19.82 -2.62
C GLY A 130 18.59 -20.77 -1.82
N LYS A 131 18.18 -20.39 -0.60
CA LYS A 131 17.43 -21.23 0.35
C LYS A 131 15.96 -20.84 0.49
N GLY A 132 15.43 -19.96 -0.36
CA GLY A 132 14.03 -19.52 -0.28
C GLY A 132 13.54 -18.83 -1.54
N LYS A 133 12.21 -18.72 -1.68
CA LYS A 133 11.57 -17.99 -2.78
C LYS A 133 11.24 -16.56 -2.36
N PRO A 134 11.35 -15.57 -3.25
CA PRO A 134 10.97 -14.19 -2.95
C PRO A 134 9.51 -14.10 -2.47
N GLY A 135 9.31 -13.48 -1.31
CA GLY A 135 7.99 -13.27 -0.69
C GLY A 135 7.48 -14.39 0.20
N GLU A 136 8.15 -15.54 0.28
CA GLU A 136 7.70 -16.67 1.09
C GLU A 136 7.71 -16.34 2.59
N THR A 137 8.78 -15.69 3.07
CA THR A 137 8.88 -15.30 4.49
C THR A 137 7.87 -14.20 4.82
N LEU A 138 7.64 -13.28 3.89
CA LEU A 138 6.63 -12.24 4.03
C LEU A 138 5.21 -12.81 4.14
N GLU A 139 4.90 -13.87 3.39
CA GLU A 139 3.61 -14.55 3.47
C GLU A 139 3.40 -15.18 4.85
N LYS A 140 4.40 -15.92 5.36
CA LYS A 140 4.35 -16.48 6.73
C LYS A 140 4.21 -15.39 7.80
N ALA A 141 4.88 -14.25 7.64
CA ALA A 141 4.73 -13.11 8.53
C ALA A 141 3.30 -12.52 8.51
N ALA A 142 2.66 -12.50 7.35
CA ALA A 142 1.28 -12.03 7.24
C ALA A 142 0.31 -12.92 8.02
N ASP A 143 0.50 -14.24 8.03
CA ASP A 143 -0.34 -15.17 8.81
C ASP A 143 -0.28 -14.89 10.32
N VAL A 144 0.91 -14.53 10.81
CA VAL A 144 1.12 -14.14 12.21
C VAL A 144 0.42 -12.80 12.51
N LEU A 145 0.56 -11.81 11.61
CA LEU A 145 -0.13 -10.52 11.74
C LEU A 145 -1.65 -10.63 11.62
N MET A 146 -2.17 -11.62 10.87
CA MET A 146 -3.60 -11.94 10.87
C MET A 146 -4.09 -12.38 12.25
N GLY A 147 -3.23 -12.97 13.09
CA GLY A 147 -3.51 -13.23 14.50
C GLY A 147 -3.79 -11.94 15.28
N CYS A 148 -2.94 -10.92 15.14
CA CYS A 148 -3.14 -9.60 15.75
C CYS A 148 -4.45 -8.95 15.26
N PHE A 149 -4.72 -9.04 13.95
CA PHE A 149 -5.96 -8.52 13.36
C PHE A 149 -7.19 -9.21 13.95
N ARG A 150 -7.18 -10.55 14.08
CA ARG A 150 -8.28 -11.31 14.67
C ARG A 150 -8.57 -10.88 16.10
N VAL A 151 -7.55 -10.70 16.94
CA VAL A 151 -7.71 -10.21 18.32
C VAL A 151 -8.39 -8.84 18.37
N CYS A 152 -8.00 -7.92 17.48
CA CYS A 152 -8.61 -6.59 17.41
C CYS A 152 -10.05 -6.64 16.87
N ALA A 153 -10.30 -7.47 15.86
CA ALA A 153 -11.59 -7.56 15.17
C ALA A 153 -12.65 -8.32 15.97
N SER A 154 -12.25 -9.29 16.79
CA SER A 154 -13.16 -10.07 17.66
C SER A 154 -13.56 -9.33 18.94
N ASP A 155 -13.03 -8.13 19.16
CA ASP A 155 -13.38 -7.34 20.34
C ASP A 155 -14.85 -6.89 20.26
N SER A 156 -15.68 -7.40 21.17
CA SER A 156 -17.12 -7.16 21.21
C SER A 156 -17.52 -6.01 22.15
N ARG A 157 -16.55 -5.29 22.72
CA ARG A 157 -16.82 -4.20 23.67
C ARG A 157 -17.64 -3.06 23.06
N SER A 158 -18.55 -2.54 23.88
CA SER A 158 -19.43 -1.41 23.57
C SER A 158 -18.72 -0.06 23.76
N ASP A 159 -17.85 0.02 24.77
CA ASP A 159 -17.00 1.20 24.99
C ASP A 159 -15.86 1.21 23.97
N LEU A 160 -15.88 2.25 23.12
CA LEU A 160 -14.92 2.40 22.05
C LEU A 160 -13.57 2.90 22.55
N ASP A 161 -13.50 3.67 23.63
CA ASP A 161 -12.26 4.32 24.07
C ASP A 161 -11.22 3.29 24.54
N VAL A 162 -11.69 2.24 25.20
CA VAL A 162 -10.87 1.11 25.63
C VAL A 162 -10.82 -0.02 24.60
N SER A 163 -11.48 0.11 23.44
CA SER A 163 -11.57 -0.97 22.45
C SER A 163 -10.22 -1.28 21.78
N LYS A 164 -9.99 -2.56 21.49
CA LYS A 164 -8.87 -3.06 20.68
C LYS A 164 -9.14 -2.87 19.19
N LYS A 165 -10.37 -2.53 18.79
CA LYS A 165 -10.71 -2.22 17.38
C LYS A 165 -9.87 -1.06 16.83
N TRP A 166 -9.40 -0.15 17.68
CA TRP A 166 -8.42 0.88 17.33
C TRP A 166 -7.14 0.32 16.69
N GLY A 167 -6.76 -0.92 17.02
CA GLY A 167 -5.62 -1.59 16.43
C GLY A 167 -5.82 -2.12 15.01
N MET A 168 -7.06 -2.30 14.56
CA MET A 168 -7.36 -2.94 13.27
C MET A 168 -6.65 -2.23 12.10
N LEU A 169 -6.77 -0.91 12.02
CA LEU A 169 -6.25 -0.16 10.86
C LEU A 169 -4.72 -0.17 10.81
N ASN A 170 -4.04 -0.18 11.96
CA ASN A 170 -2.58 -0.30 11.99
C ASN A 170 -2.14 -1.63 11.38
N ILE A 171 -2.74 -2.74 11.85
CA ILE A 171 -2.41 -4.09 11.39
C ILE A 171 -2.76 -4.27 9.92
N VAL A 172 -3.93 -3.81 9.48
CA VAL A 172 -4.33 -3.81 8.06
C VAL A 172 -3.31 -3.07 7.19
N ASN A 173 -2.80 -1.92 7.65
CA ASN A 173 -1.77 -1.18 6.93
C ASN A 173 -0.43 -1.94 6.84
N GLN A 174 -0.04 -2.74 7.85
CA GLN A 174 1.13 -3.62 7.75
C GLN A 174 0.88 -4.76 6.76
N LEU A 175 -0.30 -5.39 6.82
CA LEU A 175 -0.72 -6.46 5.91
C LEU A 175 -0.76 -5.98 4.45
N PHE A 176 -1.31 -4.79 4.18
CA PHE A 176 -1.29 -4.20 2.84
C PHE A 176 0.12 -4.01 2.30
N LYS A 177 1.05 -3.53 3.14
CA LYS A 177 2.47 -3.39 2.75
C LYS A 177 3.08 -4.73 2.35
N ILE A 178 2.68 -5.83 2.98
CA ILE A 178 3.10 -7.18 2.62
C ILE A 178 2.41 -7.64 1.33
N TYR A 179 1.08 -7.62 1.28
CA TYR A 179 0.31 -8.16 0.15
C TYR A 179 0.60 -7.46 -1.18
N PHE A 180 0.82 -6.16 -1.17
CA PHE A 180 1.28 -5.44 -2.36
C PHE A 180 2.73 -5.74 -2.74
N LYS A 181 3.58 -6.14 -1.77
CA LYS A 181 4.96 -6.53 -2.05
C LYS A 181 5.05 -7.92 -2.70
N ILE A 182 4.15 -8.83 -2.30
CA ILE A 182 4.07 -10.20 -2.83
C ILE A 182 3.05 -10.36 -3.97
N ASN A 183 2.46 -9.25 -4.46
CA ASN A 183 1.45 -9.21 -5.52
C ASN A 183 0.17 -10.05 -5.23
N LYS A 184 -0.20 -10.24 -3.95
CA LYS A 184 -1.44 -10.95 -3.54
C LYS A 184 -2.55 -9.95 -3.17
N HIS A 185 -2.92 -9.07 -4.10
CA HIS A 185 -3.89 -7.98 -3.85
C HIS A 185 -5.29 -8.48 -3.46
N HIS A 186 -5.69 -9.67 -3.90
CA HIS A 186 -6.99 -10.26 -3.59
C HIS A 186 -7.23 -10.45 -2.07
N LEU A 187 -6.16 -10.69 -1.30
CA LEU A 187 -6.21 -10.84 0.17
C LEU A 187 -6.58 -9.54 0.90
N CYS A 188 -6.55 -8.39 0.24
CA CYS A 188 -6.95 -7.13 0.84
C CYS A 188 -8.48 -7.01 1.00
N LYS A 189 -9.27 -7.71 0.17
CA LYS A 189 -10.74 -7.52 0.12
C LYS A 189 -11.45 -7.84 1.45
N PRO A 190 -11.14 -8.93 2.18
CA PRO A 190 -11.73 -9.17 3.50
C PRO A 190 -11.36 -8.11 4.54
N LEU A 191 -10.11 -7.61 4.50
CA LEU A 191 -9.63 -6.59 5.43
C LEU A 191 -10.31 -5.24 5.18
N ILE A 192 -10.48 -4.86 3.92
CA ILE A 192 -11.22 -3.64 3.53
C ILE A 192 -12.64 -3.70 4.09
N ARG A 193 -13.35 -4.81 3.85
CA ARG A 193 -14.72 -5.01 4.35
C ARG A 193 -14.83 -4.86 5.86
N ALA A 194 -13.89 -5.44 6.60
CA ALA A 194 -13.90 -5.39 8.06
C ALA A 194 -13.65 -3.98 8.62
N ILE A 195 -12.84 -3.16 7.94
CA ILE A 195 -12.65 -1.75 8.30
C ILE A 195 -13.89 -0.94 7.93
N ASP A 196 -14.44 -1.13 6.72
CA ASP A 196 -15.61 -0.37 6.25
C ASP A 196 -16.88 -0.67 7.08
N SER A 197 -16.99 -1.89 7.62
CA SER A 197 -18.07 -2.29 8.52
C SER A 197 -17.84 -1.87 9.98
N SER A 198 -16.68 -1.32 10.32
CA SER A 198 -16.37 -0.88 11.68
C SER A 198 -16.97 0.49 11.97
N ASN A 199 -17.46 0.67 13.20
CA ASN A 199 -17.95 1.96 13.69
C ASN A 199 -16.83 3.01 13.78
N LEU A 200 -15.56 2.60 13.77
CA LEU A 200 -14.38 3.46 13.91
C LEU A 200 -13.80 3.95 12.56
N LYS A 201 -14.42 3.60 11.42
CA LYS A 201 -13.83 3.76 10.09
C LYS A 201 -13.31 5.18 9.78
N ASP A 202 -13.92 6.21 10.37
CA ASP A 202 -13.58 7.62 10.14
C ASP A 202 -12.79 8.25 11.30
N ASP A 203 -12.69 7.57 12.45
CA ASP A 203 -12.08 8.12 13.67
C ASP A 203 -10.60 7.76 13.82
N PHE A 204 -10.09 6.83 13.01
CA PHE A 204 -8.66 6.50 13.01
C PHE A 204 -7.78 7.71 12.71
N THR A 205 -6.53 7.66 13.19
CA THR A 205 -5.58 8.75 12.94
C THR A 205 -5.41 9.04 11.44
N LYS A 206 -5.27 10.32 11.07
CA LYS A 206 -5.06 10.73 9.67
C LYS A 206 -3.90 10.00 9.00
N ALA A 207 -2.83 9.70 9.73
CA ALA A 207 -1.69 8.96 9.20
C ALA A 207 -2.05 7.52 8.77
N GLN A 208 -2.86 6.83 9.57
CA GLN A 208 -3.36 5.49 9.26
C GLN A 208 -4.36 5.53 8.11
N LEU A 209 -5.30 6.49 8.12
CA LEU A 209 -6.30 6.67 7.05
C LEU A 209 -5.64 6.97 5.70
N VAL A 210 -4.66 7.88 5.64
CA VAL A 210 -3.93 8.18 4.40
C VAL A 210 -3.24 6.93 3.84
N THR A 211 -2.62 6.11 4.71
CA THR A 211 -1.97 4.87 4.28
C THR A 211 -3.00 3.86 3.76
N TYR A 212 -4.11 3.69 4.46
CA TYR A 212 -5.19 2.80 4.09
C TYR A 212 -5.79 3.20 2.74
N ARG A 213 -6.22 4.46 2.61
CA ARG A 213 -6.85 5.00 1.40
C ARG A 213 -5.92 4.92 0.19
N TYR A 214 -4.61 5.13 0.38
CA TYR A 214 -3.60 4.91 -0.66
C TYR A 214 -3.61 3.47 -1.20
N TYR A 215 -3.62 2.46 -0.33
CA TYR A 215 -3.62 1.06 -0.76
C TYR A 215 -4.97 0.62 -1.34
N VAL A 216 -6.09 1.03 -0.75
CA VAL A 216 -7.43 0.73 -1.29
C VAL A 216 -7.60 1.35 -2.68
N GLY A 217 -7.20 2.62 -2.86
CA GLY A 217 -7.26 3.28 -4.16
C GLY A 217 -6.36 2.63 -5.21
N ARG A 218 -5.16 2.16 -4.83
CA ARG A 218 -4.30 1.37 -5.73
C ARG A 218 -4.94 0.05 -6.15
N LYS A 219 -5.58 -0.66 -5.22
CA LYS A 219 -6.31 -1.90 -5.52
C LYS A 219 -7.45 -1.61 -6.51
N ALA A 220 -8.28 -0.61 -6.23
CA ALA A 220 -9.38 -0.21 -7.10
C ALA A 220 -8.88 0.15 -8.52
N MET A 221 -7.73 0.84 -8.63
CA MET A 221 -7.10 1.12 -9.92
C MET A 221 -6.75 -0.16 -10.69
N PHE A 222 -6.17 -1.16 -10.01
CA PHE A 222 -5.83 -2.45 -10.64
C PHE A 222 -7.07 -3.27 -11.02
N ASP A 223 -8.16 -3.14 -10.27
CA ASP A 223 -9.44 -3.79 -10.57
C ASP A 223 -10.23 -3.06 -11.67
N GLY A 224 -9.77 -1.89 -12.13
CA GLY A 224 -10.42 -1.07 -13.17
C GLY A 224 -11.52 -0.15 -12.64
N GLU A 225 -11.70 -0.05 -11.33
CA GLU A 225 -12.69 0.79 -10.66
C GLU A 225 -12.17 2.23 -10.53
N PHE A 226 -11.99 2.93 -11.66
CA PHE A 226 -11.24 4.20 -11.70
C PHE A 226 -11.88 5.36 -10.91
N LYS A 227 -13.22 5.46 -10.88
CA LYS A 227 -13.90 6.49 -10.08
C LYS A 227 -13.64 6.30 -8.58
N GLN A 228 -13.75 5.06 -8.11
CA GLN A 228 -13.44 4.74 -6.73
C GLN A 228 -11.94 4.99 -6.45
N ALA A 229 -11.05 4.53 -7.32
CA ALA A 229 -9.62 4.78 -7.18
C ALA A 229 -9.29 6.28 -7.05
N GLU A 230 -9.97 7.13 -7.84
CA GLU A 230 -9.82 8.58 -7.80
C GLU A 230 -10.19 9.14 -6.43
N GLU A 231 -11.35 8.79 -5.88
CA GLU A 231 -11.83 9.25 -4.57
C GLU A 231 -10.82 8.91 -3.46
N TYR A 232 -10.42 7.63 -3.39
CA TYR A 232 -9.50 7.13 -2.39
C TYR A 232 -8.10 7.77 -2.49
N LEU A 233 -7.55 7.88 -3.70
CA LEU A 233 -6.22 8.45 -3.91
C LEU A 233 -6.20 9.97 -3.75
N THR A 234 -7.28 10.66 -4.12
CA THR A 234 -7.45 12.10 -3.89
C THR A 234 -7.49 12.39 -2.40
N TYR A 235 -8.30 11.65 -1.63
CA TYR A 235 -8.33 11.76 -0.17
C TYR A 235 -6.92 11.57 0.42
N ALA A 236 -6.22 10.53 0.02
CA ALA A 236 -4.86 10.25 0.50
C ALA A 236 -3.90 11.40 0.18
N PHE A 237 -3.99 11.99 -1.02
CA PHE A 237 -3.13 13.10 -1.43
C PHE A 237 -3.38 14.37 -0.62
N ASP A 238 -4.65 14.73 -0.43
CA ASP A 238 -5.07 15.96 0.24
C ASP A 238 -4.76 15.92 1.73
N HIS A 239 -5.01 14.77 2.38
CA HIS A 239 -4.79 14.58 3.81
C HIS A 239 -3.35 14.19 4.15
N CYS A 240 -2.50 13.90 3.16
CA CYS A 240 -1.08 13.67 3.39
C CYS A 240 -0.38 14.97 3.83
N HIS A 241 0.40 14.88 4.91
CA HIS A 241 1.11 16.03 5.47
C HIS A 241 2.01 16.71 4.42
N ARG A 242 1.95 18.05 4.35
CA ARG A 242 2.64 18.87 3.34
C ARG A 242 4.17 18.67 3.29
N ALA A 243 4.81 18.39 4.43
CA ALA A 243 6.25 18.14 4.50
C ALA A 243 6.64 16.75 3.94
N CYS A 244 5.70 15.80 3.86
CA CYS A 244 5.95 14.44 3.40
C CYS A 244 5.93 14.34 1.87
N ARG A 245 6.82 15.09 1.21
CA ARG A 245 6.90 15.23 -0.25
C ARG A 245 7.02 13.88 -0.98
N LYS A 246 7.79 12.94 -0.39
CA LYS A 246 7.95 11.57 -0.88
C LYS A 246 6.64 10.78 -0.88
N ASN A 247 5.82 10.91 0.16
CA ASN A 247 4.53 10.21 0.25
C ASN A 247 3.52 10.79 -0.74
N LYS A 248 3.45 12.12 -0.87
CA LYS A 248 2.63 12.78 -1.90
C LYS A 248 3.03 12.34 -3.31
N ARG A 249 4.34 12.22 -3.59
CA ARG A 249 4.85 11.68 -4.84
C ARG A 249 4.38 10.24 -5.08
N PHE A 250 4.46 9.36 -4.08
CA PHE A 250 3.96 7.99 -4.22
C PHE A 250 2.47 7.93 -4.53
N ILE A 251 1.66 8.77 -3.89
CA ILE A 251 0.22 8.84 -4.17
C ILE A 251 -0.02 9.32 -5.61
N LEU A 252 0.68 10.36 -6.06
CA LEU A 252 0.55 10.91 -7.40
C LEU A 252 0.90 9.93 -8.52
N ILE A 253 1.89 9.05 -8.32
CA ILE A 253 2.25 8.02 -9.32
C ILE A 253 1.04 7.16 -9.71
N TYR A 254 0.11 6.92 -8.78
CA TYR A 254 -1.11 6.15 -9.05
C TYR A 254 -2.32 7.05 -9.35
N LEU A 255 -2.41 8.24 -8.75
CA LEU A 255 -3.52 9.17 -8.99
C LEU A 255 -3.49 9.75 -10.41
N LEU A 256 -2.30 10.04 -10.96
CA LEU A 256 -2.15 10.65 -12.28
C LEU A 256 -2.72 9.77 -13.41
N PRO A 257 -2.35 8.47 -13.54
CA PRO A 257 -3.00 7.58 -14.51
C PRO A 257 -4.52 7.54 -14.38
N VAL A 258 -5.04 7.48 -13.15
CA VAL A 258 -6.49 7.43 -12.88
C VAL A 258 -7.19 8.70 -13.35
N LYS A 259 -6.68 9.88 -12.96
CA LYS A 259 -7.23 11.17 -13.39
C LYS A 259 -7.19 11.31 -14.92
N MET A 260 -6.10 10.91 -15.56
CA MET A 260 -5.97 10.92 -17.01
C MET A 260 -6.97 9.98 -17.69
N LEU A 261 -7.23 8.81 -17.10
CA LEU A 261 -8.25 7.87 -17.58
C LEU A 261 -9.68 8.43 -17.44
N LEU A 262 -9.90 9.34 -16.49
CA LEU A 262 -11.15 10.07 -16.33
C LEU A 262 -11.19 11.36 -17.17
N GLY A 263 -10.15 11.64 -17.97
CA GLY A 263 -10.09 12.79 -18.87
C GLY A 263 -9.46 14.05 -18.27
N HIS A 264 -8.96 13.99 -17.03
CA HIS A 264 -8.29 15.11 -16.37
C HIS A 264 -6.76 15.01 -16.53
N MET A 265 -6.18 15.92 -17.31
CA MET A 265 -4.74 15.96 -17.54
C MET A 265 -4.03 16.79 -16.45
N PRO A 266 -2.83 16.37 -16.00
CA PRO A 266 -2.07 17.12 -14.99
C PRO A 266 -1.46 18.41 -15.55
N SER A 267 -1.28 19.41 -14.69
CA SER A 267 -0.49 20.60 -15.01
C SER A 267 1.02 20.31 -14.96
N VAL A 268 1.78 20.99 -15.81
CA VAL A 268 3.25 20.84 -15.86
C VAL A 268 3.91 21.24 -14.54
N GLU A 269 3.41 22.27 -13.87
CA GLU A 269 3.88 22.73 -12.57
C GLU A 269 3.76 21.65 -11.49
N LEU A 270 2.64 20.91 -11.48
CA LEU A 270 2.43 19.80 -10.54
C LEU A 270 3.47 18.70 -10.77
N LEU A 271 3.72 18.34 -12.02
CA LEU A 271 4.69 17.31 -12.38
C LEU A 271 6.11 17.71 -11.99
N GLN A 272 6.51 18.95 -12.24
CA GLN A 272 7.81 19.49 -11.82
C GLN A 272 7.95 19.51 -10.30
N LYS A 273 6.89 19.94 -9.58
CA LYS A 273 6.89 20.03 -8.11
C LYS A 273 7.16 18.69 -7.42
N TYR A 274 6.78 17.57 -8.02
CA TYR A 274 6.92 16.23 -7.45
C TYR A 274 7.87 15.30 -8.23
N ASP A 275 8.65 15.82 -9.18
CA ASP A 275 9.58 15.04 -10.00
C ASP A 275 8.88 13.85 -10.71
N LEU A 276 7.85 14.20 -11.50
CA LEU A 276 7.00 13.28 -12.28
C LEU A 276 6.88 13.75 -13.74
N THR A 277 7.93 14.38 -14.28
CA THR A 277 7.94 14.94 -15.64
C THR A 277 7.77 13.89 -16.74
N GLN A 278 7.99 12.61 -16.43
CA GLN A 278 7.74 11.48 -17.34
C GLN A 278 6.28 11.41 -17.80
N PHE A 279 5.34 11.94 -17.01
CA PHE A 279 3.92 12.02 -17.37
C PHE A 279 3.58 13.16 -18.32
N ALA A 280 4.47 14.13 -18.53
CA ALA A 280 4.18 15.32 -19.33
C ALA A 280 3.96 14.97 -20.81
N ASP A 281 4.85 14.14 -21.37
CA ASP A 281 4.75 13.69 -22.77
C ASP A 281 3.49 12.82 -22.97
N VAL A 282 3.18 11.97 -21.99
CA VAL A 282 1.97 11.14 -21.99
C VAL A 282 0.71 12.00 -21.97
N ALA A 283 0.62 12.97 -21.05
CA ALA A 283 -0.53 13.86 -20.93
C ALA A 283 -0.72 14.69 -22.22
N LYS A 284 0.37 15.20 -22.80
CA LYS A 284 0.34 15.93 -24.07
C LYS A 284 -0.16 15.04 -25.22
N ALA A 285 0.34 13.82 -25.34
CA ALA A 285 -0.09 12.89 -26.37
C ALA A 285 -1.59 12.54 -26.26
N VAL A 286 -2.06 12.25 -25.04
CA VAL A 286 -3.49 11.94 -24.80
C VAL A 286 -4.36 13.15 -25.12
N SER A 287 -4.00 14.34 -24.63
CA SER A 287 -4.78 15.57 -24.87
C SER A 287 -4.88 15.96 -26.34
N THR A 288 -3.84 15.69 -27.14
CA THR A 288 -3.78 16.03 -28.57
C THR A 288 -4.34 14.92 -29.48
N GLY A 289 -4.66 13.75 -28.92
CA GLY A 289 -5.09 12.58 -29.69
C GLY A 289 -3.96 11.97 -30.52
N ASN A 290 -2.70 12.17 -30.13
CA ASN A 290 -1.55 11.70 -30.90
C ASN A 290 -1.08 10.32 -30.40
N LEU A 291 -1.50 9.26 -31.08
CA LEU A 291 -1.17 7.88 -30.72
C LEU A 291 0.32 7.56 -30.92
N LEU A 292 0.95 8.11 -31.95
CA LEU A 292 2.37 7.91 -32.22
C LEU A 292 3.20 8.48 -31.06
N GLN A 293 2.92 9.72 -30.69
CA GLN A 293 3.58 10.38 -29.56
C GLN A 293 3.33 9.65 -28.24
N LEU A 294 2.13 9.08 -28.05
CA LEU A 294 1.84 8.29 -26.86
C LEU A 294 2.73 7.03 -26.80
N ASN A 295 2.84 6.30 -27.91
CA ASN A 295 3.69 5.11 -27.98
C ASN A 295 5.17 5.46 -27.74
N ASP A 296 5.67 6.55 -28.32
CA ASP A 296 7.04 7.02 -28.12
C ASP A 296 7.29 7.44 -26.66
N ALA A 297 6.34 8.14 -26.03
CA ALA A 297 6.45 8.57 -24.63
C ALA A 297 6.45 7.36 -23.67
N MET A 298 5.61 6.37 -23.95
CA MET A 298 5.54 5.12 -23.21
C MET A 298 6.84 4.32 -23.34
N ALA A 299 7.40 4.21 -24.55
CA ALA A 299 8.67 3.52 -24.80
C ALA A 299 9.86 4.24 -24.14
N ARG A 300 9.94 5.57 -24.26
CA ARG A 300 11.00 6.39 -23.67
C ARG A 300 11.09 6.24 -22.14
N HIS A 301 9.96 6.09 -21.47
CA HIS A 301 9.87 6.02 -20.01
C HIS A 301 9.43 4.65 -19.49
N GLU A 302 9.55 3.60 -20.30
CA GLU A 302 9.09 2.25 -20.00
C GLU A 302 9.63 1.72 -18.66
N ALA A 303 10.95 1.80 -18.47
CA ALA A 303 11.59 1.32 -17.24
C ALA A 303 11.11 2.05 -15.96
N PHE A 304 10.67 3.31 -16.07
CA PHE A 304 10.09 4.04 -14.95
C PHE A 304 8.66 3.54 -14.66
N PHE A 305 7.82 3.40 -15.68
CA PHE A 305 6.43 2.97 -15.53
C PHE A 305 6.29 1.50 -15.11
N ILE A 306 7.15 0.61 -15.62
CA ILE A 306 7.20 -0.80 -15.21
C ILE A 306 7.59 -0.92 -13.74
N ARG A 307 8.65 -0.22 -13.32
CA ARG A 307 9.11 -0.22 -11.92
C ARG A 307 8.07 0.35 -10.96
N CYS A 308 7.27 1.31 -11.40
CA CYS A 308 6.14 1.84 -10.61
C CYS A 308 4.90 0.91 -10.62
N GLY A 309 4.85 -0.07 -11.53
CA GLY A 309 3.74 -0.99 -11.70
C GLY A 309 2.51 -0.37 -12.36
N ILE A 310 2.68 0.68 -13.17
CA ILE A 310 1.57 1.43 -13.80
C ILE A 310 1.55 1.36 -15.32
N PHE A 311 2.54 0.70 -15.95
CA PHE A 311 2.65 0.62 -17.40
C PHE A 311 1.36 0.13 -18.07
N LEU A 312 0.79 -0.98 -17.59
CA LEU A 312 -0.46 -1.54 -18.11
C LEU A 312 -1.68 -0.63 -17.91
N ILE A 313 -1.67 0.20 -16.85
CA ILE A 313 -2.74 1.17 -16.62
C ILE A 313 -2.63 2.32 -17.62
N LEU A 314 -1.41 2.79 -17.88
CA LEU A 314 -1.15 3.83 -18.88
C LEU A 314 -1.46 3.36 -20.30
N GLU A 315 -1.30 2.07 -20.63
CA GLU A 315 -1.70 1.54 -21.93
C GLU A 315 -3.20 1.72 -22.22
N LYS A 316 -4.06 1.70 -21.18
CA LYS A 316 -5.50 1.96 -21.34
C LYS A 316 -5.81 3.37 -21.82
N LEU A 317 -4.86 4.33 -21.70
CA LEU A 317 -5.01 5.68 -22.23
C LEU A 317 -5.07 5.72 -23.75
N LYS A 318 -4.64 4.66 -24.45
CA LYS A 318 -4.81 4.53 -25.91
C LYS A 318 -6.27 4.75 -26.29
N ILE A 319 -7.23 4.21 -25.53
CA ILE A 319 -8.68 4.37 -25.77
C ILE A 319 -9.09 5.85 -25.78
N ILE A 320 -8.63 6.63 -24.80
CA ILE A 320 -8.95 8.06 -24.69
C ILE A 320 -8.23 8.86 -25.78
N THR A 321 -7.04 8.43 -26.16
CA THR A 321 -6.27 9.06 -27.23
C THR A 321 -6.95 8.86 -28.58
N TYR A 322 -7.44 7.64 -28.87
CA TYR A 322 -8.31 7.38 -30.02
C TYR A 322 -9.56 8.26 -29.99
N ARG A 323 -10.25 8.35 -28.85
CA ARG A 323 -11.43 9.21 -28.68
C ARG A 323 -11.12 10.67 -29.03
N ASN A 324 -10.01 11.20 -28.53
CA ASN A 324 -9.63 12.59 -28.75
C ASN A 324 -9.21 12.84 -30.21
N LEU A 325 -8.53 11.87 -30.85
CA LEU A 325 -8.22 11.92 -32.28
C LEU A 325 -9.49 11.99 -33.13
N PHE A 326 -10.44 11.10 -32.87
CA PHE A 326 -11.68 11.04 -33.65
C PHE A 326 -12.55 12.26 -33.43
N LYS A 327 -12.62 12.78 -32.20
CA LYS A 327 -13.25 14.08 -31.91
C LYS A 327 -12.61 15.20 -32.74
N LYS A 328 -11.29 15.20 -32.90
CA LYS A 328 -10.59 16.20 -33.73
C LYS A 328 -10.93 16.06 -35.21
N VAL A 329 -10.98 14.83 -35.75
CA VAL A 329 -11.39 14.57 -37.14
C VAL A 329 -12.83 15.03 -37.37
N TYR A 330 -13.75 14.70 -36.45
CA TYR A 330 -15.15 15.14 -36.50
C TYR A 330 -15.26 16.67 -36.57
N LEU A 331 -14.60 17.38 -35.66
CA LEU A 331 -14.61 18.84 -35.61
C LEU A 331 -13.98 19.48 -36.86
N LEU A 332 -13.01 18.82 -37.49
CA LEU A 332 -12.38 19.31 -38.73
C LEU A 332 -13.25 19.09 -39.96
N LEU A 333 -13.98 17.98 -40.03
CA LEU A 333 -14.88 17.69 -41.15
C LEU A 333 -16.13 18.57 -41.09
N ASN A 334 -16.62 18.89 -39.89
CA ASN A 334 -17.80 19.73 -39.66
C ASN A 334 -19.06 19.21 -40.42
N THR A 335 -19.20 17.89 -40.50
CA THR A 335 -20.33 17.21 -41.15
C THR A 335 -20.93 16.15 -40.23
N HIS A 336 -22.25 15.96 -40.31
CA HIS A 336 -22.94 14.86 -39.61
C HIS A 336 -22.68 13.50 -40.25
N GLN A 337 -22.34 13.48 -41.54
CA GLN A 337 -21.92 12.27 -42.25
C GLN A 337 -20.41 12.11 -42.13
N LEU A 338 -19.98 11.08 -41.40
CA LEU A 338 -18.57 10.83 -41.13
C LEU A 338 -18.03 9.68 -42.00
N PRO A 339 -17.29 9.98 -43.08
CA PRO A 339 -16.71 8.94 -43.91
C PRO A 339 -15.65 8.17 -43.12
N LEU A 340 -15.78 6.84 -43.09
CA LEU A 340 -14.83 5.93 -42.43
C LEU A 340 -13.39 6.15 -42.91
N ASP A 341 -13.22 6.48 -44.19
CA ASP A 341 -11.92 6.76 -44.80
C ASP A 341 -11.17 7.91 -44.13
N ALA A 342 -11.87 8.94 -43.63
CA ALA A 342 -11.23 10.04 -42.93
C ALA A 342 -10.58 9.59 -41.61
N PHE A 343 -11.26 8.71 -40.87
CA PHE A 343 -10.68 8.11 -39.66
C PHE A 343 -9.55 7.14 -40.00
N VAL A 344 -9.68 6.35 -41.06
CA VAL A 344 -8.61 5.46 -41.54
C VAL A 344 -7.35 6.25 -41.90
N VAL A 345 -7.50 7.36 -42.63
CA VAL A 345 -6.38 8.25 -42.97
C VAL A 345 -5.75 8.83 -41.72
N ALA A 346 -6.56 9.32 -40.76
CA ALA A 346 -6.05 9.84 -39.50
C ALA A 346 -5.31 8.78 -38.66
N LEU A 347 -5.73 7.52 -38.70
CA LEU A 347 -5.01 6.44 -38.02
C LEU A 347 -3.69 6.08 -38.72
N ARG A 348 -3.67 6.06 -40.06
CA ARG A 348 -2.44 5.82 -40.82
C ARG A 348 -1.39 6.89 -40.56
N THR A 349 -1.79 8.16 -40.48
CA THR A 349 -0.86 9.26 -40.15
C THR A 349 -0.30 9.16 -38.73
N MET A 350 -0.97 8.45 -37.82
CA MET A 350 -0.47 8.11 -36.49
C MET A 350 0.34 6.81 -36.44
N GLY A 351 0.72 6.22 -37.58
CA GLY A 351 1.56 5.03 -37.65
C GLY A 351 0.86 3.71 -37.30
N VAL A 352 -0.47 3.68 -37.27
CA VAL A 352 -1.24 2.44 -37.03
C VAL A 352 -1.30 1.62 -38.33
N SER A 353 -0.39 0.65 -38.48
CA SER A 353 -0.17 -0.12 -39.71
C SER A 353 -1.23 -1.21 -39.98
N THR A 354 -1.99 -1.64 -38.97
CA THR A 354 -3.04 -2.67 -39.08
C THR A 354 -4.46 -2.10 -39.09
N VAL A 355 -4.78 -1.29 -40.11
CA VAL A 355 -6.16 -0.88 -40.40
C VAL A 355 -7.09 -2.07 -40.71
N LYS A 356 -6.55 -3.25 -41.05
CA LYS A 356 -7.34 -4.50 -41.20
C LYS A 356 -8.06 -4.95 -39.92
N SER A 357 -7.69 -4.41 -38.76
CA SER A 357 -8.33 -4.67 -37.46
C SER A 357 -9.26 -3.53 -36.99
N PHE A 358 -9.70 -2.64 -37.90
CA PHE A 358 -10.90 -1.82 -37.69
C PHE A 358 -12.19 -2.68 -37.64
N ASN A 359 -12.06 -3.97 -37.31
CA ASN A 359 -13.17 -4.88 -37.09
C ASN A 359 -13.75 -4.55 -35.72
N PHE A 360 -14.91 -3.90 -35.69
CA PHE A 360 -15.95 -3.96 -34.64
C PHE A 360 -15.57 -3.70 -33.15
N GLU A 361 -14.44 -4.17 -32.62
CA GLU A 361 -13.96 -4.01 -31.25
C GLU A 361 -13.50 -2.58 -30.93
N CYS A 362 -12.86 -1.87 -31.87
CA CYS A 362 -12.55 -0.44 -31.68
C CYS A 362 -13.82 0.42 -31.62
N PHE A 363 -14.83 0.10 -32.45
CA PHE A 363 -16.14 0.75 -32.37
C PHE A 363 -16.91 0.35 -31.10
N LYS A 364 -16.97 -0.94 -30.74
CA LYS A 364 -17.65 -1.41 -29.50
C LYS A 364 -16.99 -0.89 -28.21
N SER A 365 -15.66 -0.75 -28.18
CA SER A 365 -14.96 -0.13 -27.05
C SER A 365 -15.22 1.38 -26.95
N MET A 366 -15.54 2.03 -28.07
CA MET A 366 -16.02 3.41 -28.10
C MET A 366 -17.50 3.52 -27.71
N GLU A 367 -18.38 2.64 -28.20
CA GLU A 367 -19.79 2.56 -27.79
C GLU A 367 -19.93 2.41 -26.27
N SER A 368 -19.12 1.53 -25.66
CA SER A 368 -19.08 1.32 -24.21
C SER A 368 -18.46 2.48 -23.41
N CYS A 369 -17.72 3.38 -24.05
CA CYS A 369 -17.18 4.61 -23.45
C CYS A 369 -18.07 5.84 -23.70
N ASN A 370 -19.36 5.67 -23.95
CA ASN A 370 -20.32 6.75 -24.26
C ASN A 370 -19.99 7.55 -25.53
N PHE A 371 -19.29 6.97 -26.51
CA PHE A 371 -19.11 7.63 -27.80
C PHE A 371 -20.44 7.77 -28.57
N LEU A 372 -21.39 6.83 -28.39
CA LEU A 372 -22.75 6.96 -28.90
C LEU A 372 -23.60 8.00 -28.14
N PHE A 373 -23.31 8.28 -26.87
CA PHE A 373 -24.01 9.34 -26.13
C PHE A 373 -23.69 10.74 -26.68
N LEU A 374 -22.48 10.93 -27.22
CA LEU A 374 -22.13 12.11 -28.01
C LEU A 374 -22.92 12.23 -29.32
N PHE A 375 -23.48 11.14 -29.84
CA PHE A 375 -24.40 11.17 -30.99
C PHE A 375 -25.87 11.32 -30.54
N SER A 376 -26.28 10.71 -29.42
CA SER A 376 -27.67 10.78 -28.92
C SER A 376 -28.02 12.08 -28.18
N GLU A 377 -27.06 12.76 -27.52
CA GLU A 377 -27.30 14.09 -26.92
C GLU A 377 -27.35 15.21 -27.96
N ILE A 378 -26.88 14.96 -29.19
CA ILE A 378 -26.99 15.92 -30.31
C ILE A 378 -28.37 15.81 -30.98
N GLU A 379 -29.00 14.63 -31.01
CA GLU A 379 -30.38 14.49 -31.49
C GLU A 379 -31.42 15.15 -30.57
N SER A 380 -31.10 15.43 -29.30
CA SER A 380 -32.02 16.12 -28.37
C SER A 380 -31.80 17.64 -28.26
N LEU A 381 -30.85 18.21 -29.00
CA LEU A 381 -30.62 19.67 -29.06
C LEU A 381 -31.23 20.32 -30.31
N ASP A 382 -31.71 19.52 -31.26
CA ASP A 382 -32.42 19.96 -32.48
C ASP A 382 -33.91 19.56 -32.48
N ALA A 383 -34.54 19.54 -31.29
CA ALA A 383 -35.99 19.39 -31.10
C ALA A 383 -36.60 20.56 -30.32
#